data_AF-A0A293L6U3-F1
#
_entry.id   AF-A0A293L6U3-F1
#
_cell.length_a   1.000
_cell.length_b   1.000
_cell.length_c   1.000
_cell.angle_alpha   90.00
_cell.angle_beta   90.00
_cell.angle_gamma   90.00
#
_symmetry.space_group_name_H-M   'P 1'
#
loop_
_entity.id
_entity.type
_entity.pdbx_description
1 polymer ?
#
loop_
_entity_poly.entity_id
_entity_poly.type
_entity_poly.pdbx_seq_one_letter_code
_entity_poly.pdbx_strand_id
1 'polypeptide(L)'
;MEPLAQHAALRRLHSQTGYSANTAKQVSPLTACDPVHTGCTTKIVTVDINGDDLLNLKAEQNLGEGEMYEVVQIPTNDVLQRLNEYSRDGYVIDCKVYAFAVGLAMGIKMGESNSATEENDVQF
;
A
#
# COMPACT_ATOMS: atom_id res chain seq x y z
N MET A 1 -18.73 13.97 -0.26
CA MET A 1 -17.78 13.38 -1.24
C MET A 1 -16.92 12.28 -0.60
N GLU A 2 -16.49 12.43 0.66
CA GLU A 2 -15.79 11.39 1.45
C GLU A 2 -16.36 9.96 1.35
N PRO A 3 -17.68 9.71 1.49
CA PRO A 3 -18.23 8.35 1.45
C PRO A 3 -18.01 7.63 0.12
N LEU A 4 -17.93 8.39 -0.98
CA LEU A 4 -17.78 7.83 -2.32
C LEU A 4 -16.36 7.32 -2.57
N ALA A 5 -15.35 8.05 -2.10
CA ALA A 5 -13.95 7.65 -2.27
C ALA A 5 -13.63 6.37 -1.50
N GLN A 6 -14.07 6.30 -0.23
CA GLN A 6 -13.96 5.08 0.57
C GLN A 6 -14.69 3.91 -0.08
N HIS A 7 -15.95 4.11 -0.49
CA HIS A 7 -16.74 3.04 -1.11
C HIS A 7 -16.10 2.55 -2.42
N ALA A 8 -15.61 3.45 -3.27
CA ALA A 8 -14.92 3.09 -4.50
C ALA A 8 -13.62 2.33 -4.23
N ALA A 9 -12.84 2.74 -3.23
CA ALA A 9 -11.61 2.07 -2.83
C ALA A 9 -11.87 0.64 -2.34
N LEU A 10 -12.83 0.45 -1.42
CA LEU A 10 -13.19 -0.87 -0.89
C LEU A 10 -13.74 -1.80 -1.98
N ARG A 11 -14.57 -1.25 -2.89
CA ARG A 11 -15.07 -2.02 -4.05
C ARG A 11 -13.94 -2.47 -4.97
N ARG A 12 -12.99 -1.57 -5.30
CA ARG A 12 -11.86 -1.90 -6.20
C ARG A 12 -10.89 -2.86 -5.52
N LEU A 13 -10.62 -2.70 -4.22
CA LEU A 13 -9.83 -3.66 -3.44
C LEU A 13 -10.39 -5.08 -3.57
N HIS A 14 -11.69 -5.26 -3.30
CA HIS A 14 -12.33 -6.56 -3.40
C HIS A 14 -12.34 -7.09 -4.84
N SER A 15 -12.76 -6.28 -5.81
CA SER A 15 -12.81 -6.70 -7.22
C SER A 15 -11.43 -7.10 -7.76
N GLN A 16 -10.40 -6.31 -7.51
CA GLN A 16 -9.06 -6.50 -8.09
C GLN A 16 -8.16 -7.44 -7.30
N THR A 17 -8.43 -7.68 -6.01
CA THR A 17 -7.55 -8.50 -5.16
C THR A 17 -8.25 -9.66 -4.45
N GLY A 18 -9.58 -9.65 -4.39
CA GLY A 18 -10.38 -10.56 -3.57
C GLY A 18 -10.44 -10.22 -2.08
N TYR A 19 -9.55 -9.36 -1.58
CA TYR A 19 -9.55 -8.97 -0.17
C TYR A 19 -10.68 -8.01 0.18
N SER A 20 -11.26 -8.23 1.35
CA SER A 20 -12.31 -7.42 1.95
C SER A 20 -11.81 -6.69 3.20
N ALA A 21 -12.25 -5.45 3.35
CA ALA A 21 -12.09 -4.65 4.56
C ALA A 21 -13.39 -3.91 4.87
N ASN A 22 -13.70 -3.74 6.15
CA ASN A 22 -14.97 -3.15 6.58
C ASN A 22 -14.96 -1.62 6.47
N THR A 23 -13.84 -0.99 6.78
CA THR A 23 -13.72 0.48 6.85
C THR A 23 -12.36 0.95 6.32
N ALA A 24 -12.33 2.17 5.80
CA ALA A 24 -11.08 2.88 5.57
C ALA A 24 -10.56 3.44 6.90
N LYS A 25 -9.26 3.29 7.13
CA LYS A 25 -8.55 3.90 8.26
C LYS A 25 -8.32 5.38 8.04
N GLN A 26 -8.01 5.75 6.80
CA GLN A 26 -7.73 7.12 6.40
C GLN A 26 -8.11 7.34 4.94
N VAL A 27 -8.60 8.54 4.64
CA VAL A 27 -8.80 9.04 3.28
C VAL A 27 -8.04 10.35 3.15
N SER A 28 -7.13 10.43 2.18
CA SER A 28 -6.37 11.67 1.94
C SER A 28 -7.25 12.78 1.36
N PRO A 29 -6.82 14.04 1.41
CA PRO A 29 -7.29 15.08 0.49
C PRO A 29 -7.05 14.68 -0.99
N LEU A 30 -7.56 15.48 -1.93
CA LEU A 30 -7.19 15.30 -3.35
C LEU A 30 -5.68 15.53 -3.52
N THR A 31 -5.03 14.59 -4.20
CA THR A 31 -3.61 14.64 -4.54
C THR A 31 -3.45 14.63 -6.05
N ALA A 32 -2.54 15.44 -6.58
CA ALA A 32 -2.27 15.47 -8.01
C ALA A 32 -1.40 14.26 -8.41
N CYS A 33 -1.71 13.62 -9.54
CA CYS A 33 -0.94 12.49 -10.05
C CYS A 33 0.31 12.95 -10.84
N ASP A 34 0.13 13.93 -11.73
CA ASP A 34 1.21 14.58 -12.50
C ASP A 34 0.78 16.02 -12.79
N PRO A 35 1.05 16.97 -11.87
CA PRO A 35 0.48 18.32 -11.92
C PRO A 35 1.05 19.20 -13.04
N VAL A 36 2.19 18.81 -13.62
CA VAL A 36 2.81 19.58 -14.71
C VAL A 36 2.17 19.22 -16.05
N HIS A 37 1.74 17.97 -16.24
CA HIS A 37 1.22 17.50 -17.52
C HIS A 37 -0.30 17.27 -17.54
N THR A 38 -0.93 17.00 -16.39
CA THR A 38 -2.34 16.58 -16.34
C THR A 38 -3.12 17.22 -15.18
N GLY A 39 -4.43 17.35 -15.35
CA GLY A 39 -5.35 17.67 -14.24
C GLY A 39 -5.77 16.44 -13.44
N CYS A 40 -5.13 15.29 -13.63
CA CYS A 40 -5.51 14.04 -12.98
C CYS A 40 -5.22 14.11 -11.48
N THR A 41 -6.24 13.76 -10.69
CA THR A 41 -6.15 13.73 -9.23
C THR A 41 -6.59 12.36 -8.71
N THR A 42 -6.09 12.00 -7.53
CA THR A 42 -6.47 10.78 -6.82
C THR A 42 -6.59 11.05 -5.32
N LYS A 43 -7.38 10.23 -4.62
CA LYS A 43 -7.37 10.12 -3.15
C LYS A 43 -6.69 8.80 -2.79
N ILE A 44 -5.76 8.85 -1.85
CA ILE A 44 -5.15 7.67 -1.25
C ILE A 44 -6.03 7.23 -0.09
N VAL A 45 -6.47 5.97 -0.11
CA VAL A 45 -7.30 5.37 0.93
C VAL A 45 -6.53 4.25 1.58
N THR A 46 -6.29 4.36 2.89
CA THR A 46 -5.62 3.33 3.68
C THR A 46 -6.65 2.42 4.32
N VAL A 47 -6.45 1.11 4.20
CA VAL A 47 -7.34 0.07 4.73
C VAL A 47 -6.50 -0.95 5.48
N ASP A 48 -7.03 -1.47 6.59
CA ASP A 48 -6.44 -2.61 7.30
C ASP A 48 -7.26 -3.86 6.93
N ILE A 49 -6.58 -4.88 6.42
CA ILE A 49 -7.20 -6.15 6.00
C ILE A 49 -6.92 -7.19 7.09
N ASN A 50 -7.97 -7.79 7.63
CA ASN A 50 -7.81 -8.90 8.58
C ASN A 50 -7.51 -10.19 7.81
N GLY A 51 -6.25 -10.64 7.84
CA GLY A 51 -5.82 -11.88 7.18
C GLY A 51 -6.38 -13.16 7.80
N ASP A 52 -6.85 -13.11 9.06
CA ASP A 52 -7.42 -14.25 9.77
C ASP A 52 -8.93 -14.42 9.51
N ASP A 53 -9.56 -13.47 8.81
CA ASP A 53 -10.96 -13.57 8.41
C ASP A 53 -11.13 -14.63 7.32
N LEU A 54 -12.14 -15.51 7.47
CA LEU A 54 -12.46 -16.55 6.49
C LEU A 54 -12.69 -15.99 5.08
N LEU A 55 -13.21 -14.76 4.97
CA LEU A 55 -13.40 -14.09 3.67
C LEU A 55 -12.06 -13.77 2.99
N ASN A 56 -11.04 -13.40 3.77
CA ASN A 56 -9.73 -13.03 3.27
C ASN A 56 -8.78 -14.22 3.12
N LEU A 57 -9.01 -15.30 3.86
CA LEU A 57 -8.31 -16.57 3.69
C LEU A 57 -8.59 -17.23 2.33
N LYS A 58 -9.73 -16.92 1.73
CA LYS A 58 -10.14 -17.38 0.39
C LYS A 58 -10.47 -16.19 -0.51
N ALA A 59 -9.57 -15.22 -0.55
CA ALA A 59 -9.72 -14.05 -1.41
C ALA A 59 -9.79 -14.46 -2.89
N GLU A 60 -10.91 -14.14 -3.54
CA GLU A 60 -11.14 -14.43 -4.96
C GLU A 60 -11.42 -13.13 -5.71
N GLN A 61 -10.61 -12.85 -6.74
CA GLN A 61 -10.79 -11.66 -7.58
C GLN A 61 -12.11 -11.74 -8.36
N ASN A 62 -12.77 -10.59 -8.52
CA ASN A 62 -13.96 -10.44 -9.37
C ASN A 62 -13.66 -9.35 -10.41
N LEU A 63 -12.98 -9.76 -11.48
CA LEU A 63 -12.48 -8.87 -12.54
C LEU A 63 -13.56 -8.58 -13.57
N GLY A 64 -13.59 -7.34 -14.07
CA GLY A 64 -14.43 -6.99 -15.22
C GLY A 64 -13.91 -7.58 -16.53
N GLU A 65 -14.75 -7.55 -17.58
CA GLU A 65 -14.34 -7.95 -18.92
C GLU A 65 -13.11 -7.15 -19.39
N GLY A 66 -12.05 -7.85 -19.80
CA GLY A 66 -10.80 -7.25 -20.25
C GLY A 66 -9.85 -6.79 -19.14
N GLU A 67 -10.23 -6.90 -17.86
CA GLU A 67 -9.31 -6.64 -16.74
C GLU A 67 -8.43 -7.85 -16.45
N MET A 68 -7.13 -7.63 -16.27
CA MET A 68 -6.15 -8.65 -15.88
C MET A 68 -5.22 -8.05 -14.83
N TYR A 69 -5.22 -8.62 -13.63
CA TYR A 69 -4.36 -8.20 -12.53
C TYR A 69 -3.81 -9.42 -11.81
N GLU A 70 -2.53 -9.37 -11.44
CA GLU A 70 -1.90 -10.30 -10.52
C GLU A 70 -1.76 -9.63 -9.15
N VAL A 71 -2.09 -10.35 -8.09
CA VAL A 71 -1.95 -9.86 -6.72
C VAL A 71 -0.58 -10.28 -6.17
N VAL A 72 0.24 -9.30 -5.82
CA VAL A 72 1.55 -9.53 -5.21
C VAL A 72 1.52 -8.99 -3.78
N GLN A 73 1.77 -9.88 -2.82
CA GLN A 73 1.93 -9.51 -1.41
C GLN A 73 3.42 -9.42 -1.07
N ILE A 74 3.82 -8.30 -0.47
CA ILE A 74 5.21 -8.05 -0.11
C ILE A 74 5.27 -7.71 1.38
N PRO A 75 6.16 -8.34 2.16
CA PRO A 75 6.39 -7.96 3.55
C PRO A 75 6.78 -6.48 3.67
N THR A 76 6.13 -5.78 4.60
CA THR A 76 6.31 -4.32 4.82
C THR A 76 7.77 -3.94 5.11
N ASN A 77 8.52 -4.80 5.80
CA ASN A 77 9.93 -4.58 6.12
C ASN A 77 10.89 -4.77 4.94
N ASP A 78 10.43 -5.34 3.82
CA ASP A 78 11.24 -5.68 2.64
C ASP A 78 10.76 -4.93 1.37
N VAL A 79 9.72 -4.10 1.49
CA VAL A 79 9.01 -3.55 0.32
C VAL A 79 9.91 -2.77 -0.62
N LEU A 80 10.81 -1.92 -0.12
CA LEU A 80 11.70 -1.13 -0.97
C LEU A 80 12.69 -2.01 -1.74
N GLN A 81 13.25 -3.04 -1.09
CA GLN A 81 14.16 -3.97 -1.75
C GLN A 81 13.44 -4.74 -2.85
N ARG A 82 12.25 -5.29 -2.55
CA ARG A 82 11.46 -6.05 -3.53
C ARG A 82 11.08 -5.23 -4.76
N LEU A 83 10.70 -3.96 -4.58
CA LEU A 83 10.39 -3.08 -5.72
C LEU A 83 11.62 -2.81 -6.60
N ASN A 84 12.81 -2.71 -6.01
CA ASN A 84 14.06 -2.56 -6.76
C ASN A 84 14.43 -3.84 -7.52
N GLU A 85 14.10 -5.03 -6.99
CA GLU A 85 14.23 -6.31 -7.70
C GLU A 85 13.31 -6.35 -8.92
N TYR A 86 12.02 -6.03 -8.75
CA TYR A 86 11.08 -5.95 -9.88
C TYR A 86 11.51 -4.93 -10.94
N SER A 87 12.05 -3.78 -10.54
CA SER A 87 12.58 -2.82 -11.50
C SER A 87 13.75 -3.40 -12.32
N ARG A 88 14.63 -4.21 -11.71
CA ARG A 88 15.71 -4.92 -12.42
C ARG A 88 15.20 -5.99 -13.36
N ASP A 89 14.09 -6.63 -13.02
CA ASP A 89 13.42 -7.64 -13.84
C ASP A 89 12.61 -7.03 -15.01
N GLY A 90 12.58 -5.70 -15.13
CA GLY A 90 11.97 -4.98 -16.25
C GLY A 90 10.57 -4.43 -15.97
N TYR A 91 10.06 -4.55 -14.74
CA TYR A 91 8.79 -3.94 -14.35
C TYR A 91 8.93 -2.42 -14.17
N VAL A 92 7.86 -1.69 -14.51
CA VAL A 92 7.75 -0.25 -14.23
C VAL A 92 7.02 -0.08 -12.91
N ILE A 93 7.70 0.48 -11.92
CA ILE A 93 7.14 0.68 -10.58
C ILE A 93 6.35 1.99 -10.53
N ASP A 94 5.10 1.94 -10.03
CA ASP A 94 4.30 3.15 -9.81
C ASP A 94 4.99 4.08 -8.81
N CYS A 95 5.04 5.38 -9.12
CA CYS A 95 5.75 6.37 -8.33
C CYS A 95 5.20 6.52 -6.89
N LYS A 96 3.89 6.33 -6.68
CA LYS A 96 3.26 6.43 -5.34
C LYS A 96 3.61 5.21 -4.50
N VAL A 97 3.65 4.03 -5.11
CA VAL A 97 4.09 2.78 -4.46
C VAL A 97 5.56 2.89 -4.05
N TYR A 98 6.42 3.39 -4.94
CA TYR A 98 7.84 3.58 -4.63
C TYR A 98 8.07 4.65 -3.56
N ALA A 99 7.37 5.78 -3.62
CA ALA A 99 7.47 6.82 -2.60
C ALA A 99 7.01 6.33 -1.21
N PHE A 100 5.93 5.54 -1.15
CA PHE A 100 5.49 4.89 0.08
C PHE A 100 6.57 3.96 0.64
N ALA A 101 7.18 3.13 -0.21
CA ALA A 101 8.24 2.22 0.18
C ALA A 101 9.49 2.94 0.74
N VAL A 102 9.90 4.05 0.12
CA VAL A 102 11.02 4.88 0.62
C VAL A 102 10.69 5.45 2.00
N GLY A 103 9.51 6.07 2.16
CA GLY A 103 9.10 6.65 3.45
C GLY A 103 9.00 5.61 4.56
N LEU A 104 8.49 4.42 4.24
CA LEU A 104 8.40 3.30 5.16
C LEU A 104 9.78 2.77 5.56
N ALA A 105 10.69 2.58 4.61
CA ALA A 105 12.06 2.15 4.89
C ALA A 105 12.83 3.18 5.75
N MET A 106 12.62 4.47 5.51
CA MET A 106 13.17 5.54 6.35
C MET A 106 12.63 5.46 7.78
N GLY A 107 11.31 5.29 7.94
CA GLY A 107 10.66 5.17 9.24
C GLY A 107 11.16 3.95 10.04
N ILE A 108 11.32 2.80 9.40
CA ILE A 108 11.86 1.58 10.01
C ILE A 108 13.29 1.83 10.53
N LYS A 109 14.18 2.37 9.67
CA LYS A 109 15.57 2.66 10.06
C LYS A 109 15.67 3.63 11.24
N MET A 110 14.81 4.66 11.26
CA MET A 110 14.76 5.61 12.39
C MET A 110 14.29 4.93 13.69
N GLY A 111 13.34 4.00 13.59
CA GLY A 111 12.90 3.20 14.74
C GLY A 111 14.01 2.31 15.30
N GLU A 112 14.73 1.61 14.43
CA GLU A 112 15.86 0.74 14.81
C GLU A 112 17.00 1.52 15.47
N SER A 113 17.36 2.70 14.92
CA SER A 113 18.39 3.55 15.51
C SER A 113 18.01 4.03 16.91
N ASN A 114 16.73 4.33 17.14
CA ASN A 114 16.27 4.79 18.45
C ASN A 114 16.31 3.67 19.49
N SER A 115 15.93 2.44 19.12
CA SER A 115 16.03 1.28 20.02
C SER A 115 17.47 0.92 20.39
N ALA A 116 18.42 1.08 19.46
CA ALA A 116 19.84 0.80 19.73
C ALA A 116 20.48 1.81 20.70
N THR A 117 20.02 3.06 20.72
CA THR A 117 20.44 4.04 21.74
C THR A 117 19.90 3.69 23.13
N GLU A 118 18.65 3.24 23.23
CA GLU A 118 18.06 2.88 24.52
C GLU A 118 18.75 1.66 25.16
N GLU A 119 19.15 0.64 24.38
CA GLU A 119 19.88 -0.52 24.92
C GLU A 119 21.29 -0.18 25.42
N ASN A 120 21.94 0.84 24.86
CA ASN A 120 23.28 1.28 25.29
C ASN A 120 23.25 2.14 26.58
N ASP A 121 22.12 2.75 26.91
CA ASP A 121 21.94 3.55 28.13
C ASP A 121 21.61 2.70 29.38
N VAL A 122 21.40 1.38 29.23
CA VAL A 122 21.09 0.45 30.35
C VAL A 122 22.29 -0.38 30.80
N GLN A 123 23.52 -0.06 30.37
CA GLN A 123 24.72 -0.74 30.88
C GLN A 123 25.16 -0.11 32.22
N PHE A 124 24.90 -0.82 33.32
CA PHE A 124 25.42 -0.54 34.67
C PHE A 124 26.91 -0.87 34.79
#